data_AF-A0A6G1K0H6-F1
#
_entry.id   AF-A0A6G1K0H6-F1
#
_cell.length_a   1.000
_cell.length_b   1.000
_cell.length_c   1.000
_cell.angle_alpha   90.00
_cell.angle_beta   90.00
_cell.angle_gamma   90.00
#
_symmetry.space_group_name_H-M   'P 1'
#
loop_
_entity.id
_entity.type
_entity.pdbx_description
1 polymer ?
#
loop_
_entity_poly.entity_id
_entity_poly.type
_entity_poly.pdbx_seq_one_letter_code
_entity_poly.pdbx_strand_id
1 'polypeptide(L)'
;MDSLTPTEQRELQNRMEKKQMKEFMNVRSHGWMLGPPIPSLQLLIDHHQMYSNLVQRCFDDCVNGFESKSLTSREESCVMRCVDKHMKGSQRLGDRFQEQNAAMAQSGGLPGR
;
A
#
# COMPACT_ATOMS: atom_id res chain seq x y z
N MET A 1 13.77 -31.96 -5.39
CA MET A 1 14.10 -30.54 -5.16
C MET A 1 14.68 -30.47 -3.76
N ASP A 2 16.00 -30.46 -3.70
CA ASP A 2 16.80 -30.75 -2.51
C ASP A 2 16.55 -29.73 -1.41
N SER A 3 16.05 -30.22 -0.27
CA SER A 3 15.73 -29.43 0.91
C SER A 3 17.04 -28.93 1.54
N LEU A 4 17.16 -27.62 1.72
CA LEU A 4 18.38 -27.01 2.26
C LEU A 4 18.65 -27.50 3.67
N THR A 5 19.91 -27.82 3.96
CA THR A 5 20.35 -28.20 5.30
C THR A 5 20.23 -27.00 6.27
N PRO A 6 20.05 -27.22 7.59
CA PRO A 6 19.89 -26.14 8.58
C PRO A 6 21.03 -25.10 8.56
N THR A 7 22.22 -25.53 8.17
CA THR A 7 23.40 -24.68 7.95
C THR A 7 23.25 -23.78 6.72
N GLU A 8 22.73 -24.30 5.61
CA GLU A 8 22.50 -23.52 4.39
C GLU A 8 21.35 -22.52 4.57
N GLN A 9 20.34 -22.85 5.38
CA GLN A 9 19.23 -21.95 5.68
C GLN A 9 19.68 -20.74 6.52
N ARG A 10 20.62 -20.95 7.45
CA ARG A 10 21.25 -19.88 8.24
C ARG A 10 22.18 -19.02 7.41
N GLU A 11 22.90 -19.63 6.46
CA GLU A 11 23.73 -18.88 5.51
C GLU A 11 22.89 -18.07 4.52
N LEU A 12 21.76 -18.62 4.06
CA LEU A 12 20.80 -17.89 3.23
C LEU A 12 20.19 -16.70 3.98
N GLN A 13 19.87 -16.85 5.26
CA GLN A 13 19.42 -15.74 6.11
C GLN A 13 20.49 -14.66 6.24
N ASN A 14 21.72 -15.02 6.58
CA ASN A 14 22.85 -14.06 6.66
C ASN A 14 23.12 -13.37 5.31
N ARG A 15 22.93 -14.08 4.20
CA ARG A 15 23.06 -13.52 2.85
C ARG A 15 21.88 -12.63 2.47
N MET A 16 20.65 -12.96 2.88
CA MET A 16 19.48 -12.10 2.71
C MET A 16 19.61 -10.81 3.51
N GLU A 17 20.07 -10.86 4.75
CA GLU A 17 20.30 -9.68 5.59
C GLU A 17 21.38 -8.77 5.00
N LYS A 18 22.52 -9.34 4.59
CA LYS A 18 23.59 -8.58 3.92
C LYS A 18 23.15 -8.04 2.56
N LYS A 19 22.33 -8.79 1.81
CA LYS A 19 21.78 -8.33 0.53
C LYS A 19 20.74 -7.23 0.74
N GLN A 20 19.86 -7.33 1.73
CA GLN A 20 18.95 -6.24 2.11
C GLN A 20 19.71 -4.97 2.46
N MET A 21 20.75 -5.07 3.29
CA MET A 21 21.55 -3.90 3.67
C MET A 21 22.37 -3.35 2.50
N LYS A 22 22.84 -4.19 1.58
CA LYS A 22 23.54 -3.77 0.35
C LYS A 22 22.58 -3.15 -0.67
N GLU A 23 21.37 -3.69 -0.86
CA GLU A 23 20.32 -3.10 -1.70
C GLU A 23 19.88 -1.74 -1.14
N PHE A 24 19.74 -1.66 0.19
CA PHE A 24 19.46 -0.41 0.90
C PHE A 24 20.59 0.63 0.75
N MET A 25 21.86 0.20 0.86
CA MET A 25 23.03 1.06 0.64
C MET A 25 23.30 1.38 -0.85
N ASN A 26 22.84 0.55 -1.80
CA ASN A 26 23.00 0.78 -3.23
C ASN A 26 21.91 1.69 -3.79
N VAL A 27 20.67 1.60 -3.28
CA VAL A 27 19.61 2.62 -3.44
C VAL A 27 20.10 3.98 -2.92
N ARG A 28 20.93 3.98 -1.86
CA ARG A 28 21.58 5.19 -1.32
C ARG A 28 22.62 5.81 -2.26
N SER A 29 23.13 5.08 -3.26
CA SER A 29 24.17 5.58 -4.17
C SER A 29 23.62 6.27 -5.42
N HIS A 30 22.35 6.02 -5.77
CA HIS A 30 21.64 6.71 -6.86
C HIS A 30 20.68 7.76 -6.28
N GLY A 31 21.18 8.94 -5.92
CA GLY A 31 20.41 10.20 -5.93
C GLY A 31 19.32 10.46 -4.87
N TRP A 32 18.96 9.51 -3.99
CA TRP A 32 17.94 9.73 -2.93
C TRP A 32 18.55 9.91 -1.52
N MET A 33 19.75 10.49 -1.42
CA MET A 33 20.41 10.82 -0.14
C MET A 33 19.81 12.04 0.56
N LEU A 34 18.50 12.05 0.80
CA LEU A 34 17.89 12.94 1.80
C LEU A 34 17.06 12.10 2.78
N GLY A 35 17.79 11.36 3.62
CA GLY A 35 17.30 10.78 4.86
C GLY A 35 16.35 9.58 4.74
N PRO A 36 16.08 8.86 5.85
CA PRO A 36 14.86 8.07 5.93
C PRO A 36 13.68 8.99 5.56
N PRO A 37 12.67 8.53 4.80
CA PRO A 37 11.54 9.37 4.47
C PRO A 37 11.00 9.94 5.78
N ILE A 38 11.02 11.27 5.91
CA ILE A 38 10.46 11.94 7.08
C ILE A 38 9.01 11.43 7.12
N PRO A 39 8.57 10.73 8.18
CA PRO A 39 7.29 10.03 8.17
C PRO A 39 6.13 10.99 7.87
N SER A 40 6.28 12.28 8.18
CA SER A 40 5.34 13.35 7.82
C SER A 40 5.21 13.61 6.32
N LEU A 41 6.30 13.49 5.54
CA LEU A 41 6.28 13.73 4.10
C LEU A 41 5.72 12.52 3.33
N GLN A 42 6.03 11.30 3.78
CA GLN A 42 5.45 10.07 3.22
C GLN A 42 3.94 10.01 3.48
N LEU A 43 3.49 10.35 4.70
CA LEU A 43 2.07 10.44 5.04
C LEU A 43 1.30 11.42 4.14
N LEU A 44 1.96 12.51 3.73
CA LEU A 44 1.38 13.52 2.83
C LEU A 44 1.35 13.03 1.37
N ILE A 45 2.38 12.31 0.92
CA ILE A 45 2.42 11.69 -0.42
C ILE A 45 1.37 10.57 -0.53
N ASP A 46 1.23 9.73 0.49
CA ASP A 46 0.21 8.67 0.55
C ASP A 46 -1.20 9.27 0.56
N HIS A 47 -1.40 10.34 1.34
CA HIS A 47 -2.65 11.11 1.35
C HIS A 47 -2.95 11.73 -0.03
N HIS A 48 -1.95 12.30 -0.70
CA HIS A 48 -2.13 12.88 -2.04
C HIS A 48 -2.43 11.81 -3.09
N GLN A 49 -1.75 10.67 -3.07
CA GLN A 49 -2.02 9.57 -4.01
C GLN A 49 -3.40 8.94 -3.79
N MET A 50 -3.87 8.91 -2.55
CA MET A 50 -5.23 8.48 -2.21
C MET A 50 -6.28 9.46 -2.74
N TYR A 51 -6.04 10.77 -2.62
CA TYR A 51 -6.93 11.82 -3.12
C TYR A 51 -7.12 11.78 -4.64
N SER A 52 -6.04 11.59 -5.42
CA SER A 52 -6.12 11.51 -6.89
C SER A 52 -7.03 10.38 -7.37
N ASN A 53 -6.91 9.20 -6.74
CA ASN A 53 -7.71 8.03 -7.10
C ASN A 53 -9.16 8.13 -6.62
N LEU A 54 -9.38 8.80 -5.50
CA LEU A 54 -10.71 9.07 -4.96
C LEU A 54 -11.53 9.95 -5.91
N VAL A 55 -10.95 11.07 -6.37
CA VAL A 55 -11.65 12.03 -7.23
C VAL A 55 -12.04 11.38 -8.56
N GLN A 56 -11.14 10.61 -9.18
CA GLN A 56 -11.44 9.91 -10.44
C GLN A 56 -12.59 8.91 -10.28
N ARG A 57 -12.54 8.04 -9.26
CA ARG A 57 -13.61 7.06 -9.01
C ARG A 57 -14.96 7.72 -8.73
N CYS A 58 -15.00 8.73 -7.86
CA CYS A 58 -16.26 9.37 -7.53
C CYS A 58 -16.82 10.19 -8.70
N PHE A 59 -15.97 10.72 -9.56
CA PHE A 59 -16.41 11.37 -10.79
C PHE A 59 -17.05 10.34 -11.74
N ASP A 60 -16.37 9.22 -12.02
CA ASP A 60 -16.87 8.18 -12.93
C ASP A 60 -18.17 7.52 -12.43
N ASP A 61 -18.30 7.32 -11.11
CA ASP A 61 -19.48 6.66 -10.53
C ASP A 61 -20.69 7.62 -10.38
N CYS A 62 -20.45 8.89 -10.06
CA CYS A 62 -21.53 9.82 -9.68
C CYS A 62 -21.89 10.85 -10.75
N VAL A 63 -20.92 11.33 -11.55
CA VAL A 63 -21.14 12.43 -12.50
C VAL A 63 -21.41 11.86 -13.89
N ASN A 64 -22.68 11.62 -14.16
CA ASN A 64 -23.14 11.00 -15.40
C ASN A 64 -24.00 11.94 -16.26
N GLY A 65 -24.44 13.08 -15.71
CA GLY A 65 -25.29 14.05 -16.40
C GLY A 65 -24.48 15.24 -16.89
N PHE A 66 -24.25 15.33 -18.21
CA PHE A 66 -23.56 16.49 -18.81
C PHE A 66 -24.51 17.62 -19.22
N GLU A 67 -25.65 17.76 -18.54
CA GLU A 67 -26.70 18.73 -18.88
C GLU A 67 -26.39 20.15 -18.34
N SER A 68 -25.57 20.27 -17.29
CA SER A 68 -25.19 21.54 -16.67
C SER A 68 -23.71 21.61 -16.31
N LYS A 69 -23.14 22.83 -16.28
CA LYS A 69 -21.75 23.08 -15.83
C LYS A 69 -21.56 22.89 -14.33
N SER A 70 -22.64 22.89 -13.56
CA SER A 70 -22.66 22.66 -12.12
C SER A 70 -23.23 21.28 -11.82
N LEU A 71 -22.73 20.65 -10.76
CA LEU A 71 -23.29 19.41 -10.24
C LEU A 71 -24.75 19.63 -9.84
N THR A 72 -25.58 18.64 -10.14
CA THR A 72 -26.95 18.59 -9.64
C THR A 72 -26.97 18.14 -8.17
N SER A 73 -28.04 18.46 -7.42
CA SER A 73 -28.16 18.05 -6.02
C SER A 73 -28.07 16.52 -5.80
N ARG A 74 -28.44 15.74 -6.83
CA ARG A 74 -28.29 14.28 -6.85
C ARG A 74 -26.83 13.85 -6.94
N GLU A 75 -26.05 14.48 -7.81
CA GLU A 75 -24.62 14.20 -7.98
C GLU A 75 -23.83 14.65 -6.75
N GLU A 76 -24.13 15.83 -6.20
CA GLU A 76 -23.54 16.30 -4.93
C GLU A 76 -23.76 15.30 -3.79
N SER A 77 -25.00 14.83 -3.63
CA SER A 77 -25.34 13.83 -2.62
C SER A 77 -24.64 12.48 -2.87
N CYS A 78 -24.44 12.10 -4.14
CA CYS A 78 -23.72 10.89 -4.51
C CYS A 78 -22.23 11.01 -4.17
N VAL A 79 -21.58 12.11 -4.56
CA VAL A 79 -20.15 12.37 -4.33
C VAL A 79 -19.84 12.33 -2.83
N MET A 80 -20.65 12.97 -2.00
CA MET A 80 -20.45 12.94 -0.53
C MET A 80 -20.50 11.52 0.03
N ARG A 81 -21.44 10.70 -0.44
CA ARG A 81 -21.53 9.28 -0.05
C ARG A 81 -20.38 8.43 -0.61
N CYS A 82 -19.94 8.73 -1.84
CA CYS A 82 -18.81 8.05 -2.47
C CYS A 82 -17.52 8.25 -1.68
N VAL A 83 -17.24 9.49 -1.27
CA VAL A 83 -16.06 9.83 -0.46
C VAL A 83 -16.08 9.09 0.88
N ASP A 84 -17.20 9.14 1.61
CA ASP A 84 -17.34 8.42 2.88
C ASP A 84 -17.15 6.92 2.72
N LYS A 85 -17.71 6.34 1.65
CA LYS A 85 -17.62 4.92 1.37
C LYS A 85 -16.19 4.51 1.02
N HIS A 86 -15.48 5.34 0.26
CA HIS A 86 -14.09 5.08 -0.11
C HIS A 86 -13.16 5.15 1.11
N MET A 87 -13.29 6.19 1.94
CA MET A 87 -12.49 6.35 3.16
C MET A 87 -12.68 5.17 4.12
N LYS A 88 -13.93 4.79 4.40
CA LYS A 88 -14.25 3.63 5.25
C LYS A 88 -13.82 2.31 4.62
N GLY A 89 -13.91 2.20 3.30
CA GLY A 89 -13.45 1.05 2.53
C GLY A 89 -11.94 0.86 2.62
N SER A 90 -11.17 1.93 2.42
CA SER A 90 -9.72 1.93 2.49
C SER A 90 -9.21 1.57 3.89
N GLN A 91 -9.86 2.08 4.96
CA GLN A 91 -9.54 1.69 6.33
C GLN A 91 -9.78 0.19 6.57
N ARG A 92 -10.94 -0.31 6.17
CA ARG A 92 -11.29 -1.72 6.33
C ARG A 92 -10.35 -2.65 5.54
N LEU A 93 -9.97 -2.26 4.33
CA LEU A 93 -8.98 -2.99 3.53
C LEU A 93 -7.61 -3.00 4.22
N GLY A 94 -7.20 -1.88 4.82
CA GLY A 94 -6.00 -1.79 5.65
C GLY A 94 -6.01 -2.80 6.80
N ASP A 95 -7.10 -2.84 7.58
CA ASP A 95 -7.22 -3.76 8.72
C ASP A 95 -7.16 -5.23 8.27
N ARG A 96 -7.87 -5.59 7.19
CA ARG A 96 -7.85 -6.97 6.66
C ARG A 96 -6.48 -7.34 6.10
N PHE A 97 -5.80 -6.41 5.43
CA PHE A 97 -4.47 -6.66 4.89
C PHE A 97 -3.45 -6.88 6.00
N GLN A 98 -3.52 -6.11 7.09
CA GLN A 98 -2.66 -6.32 8.27
C GLN A 98 -2.89 -7.69 8.91
N GLU A 99 -4.15 -8.10 9.05
CA GLU A 99 -4.49 -9.44 9.57
C GLU A 99 -3.96 -10.55 8.66
N GLN A 100 -4.13 -10.43 7.35
CA GLN A 100 -3.63 -11.44 6.40
C GLN A 100 -2.10 -11.45 6.32
N ASN A 101 -1.45 -10.29 6.35
CA ASN A 101 0.02 -10.21 6.33
C ASN A 101 0.62 -10.78 7.63
N ALA A 102 -0.01 -10.56 8.78
CA ALA A 102 0.37 -11.19 10.04
C ALA A 102 0.10 -12.71 10.04
N ALA A 103 -1.02 -13.16 9.48
CA ALA A 103 -1.31 -14.59 9.29
C ALA A 103 -0.30 -15.24 8.32
N MET A 104 0.11 -14.53 7.27
CA MET A 104 1.09 -15.01 6.29
C MET A 104 2.51 -15.09 6.90
N ALA A 105 2.87 -14.13 7.75
CA ALA A 105 4.10 -14.15 8.55
C ALA A 105 4.10 -15.27 9.60
N GLN A 106 2.95 -15.57 10.22
CA GLN A 106 2.80 -16.72 11.12
C GLN A 106 2.79 -18.05 10.35
N SER A 107 2.27 -18.09 9.13
CA SER A 107 2.42 -19.23 8.21
C SER A 107 3.83 -19.34 7.59
N GLY A 108 4.76 -18.46 8.01
CA GLY A 108 6.21 -18.66 7.88
C GLY A 108 6.75 -19.83 8.72
N GLY A 109 5.88 -20.56 9.44
CA GLY A 109 6.07 -21.99 9.67
C GLY A 109 5.43 -22.79 8.54
N LEU A 110 6.26 -23.27 7.61
CA LEU A 110 5.90 -24.27 6.60
C LEU A 110 5.06 -25.39 7.27
N PRO A 111 3.92 -25.82 6.68
CA PRO A 111 3.26 -27.03 7.12
C PRO A 111 4.24 -28.17 6.90
N GLY A 112 4.64 -28.83 7.99
CA GLY A 112 5.41 -30.06 7.93
C GLY A 112 4.62 -31.11 7.15
N ARG A 113 5.04 -31.38 5.92
CA ARG A 113 5.14 -32.70 5.29
C ARG A 113 5.95 -32.63 4.01
#